data_AF-A0A7S1BTM2-F1
#
_entry.id   AF-A0A7S1BTM2-F1
#
_cell.length_a   1.000
_cell.length_b   1.000
_cell.length_c   1.000
_cell.angle_alpha   90.00
_cell.angle_beta   90.00
_cell.angle_gamma   90.00
#
_symmetry.space_group_name_H-M   'P 1'
#
loop_
_entity.id
_entity.type
_entity.pdbx_description
1 polymer ?
#
loop_
_entity_poly.entity_id
_entity_poly.type
_entity_poly.pdbx_seq_one_letter_code
_entity_poly.pdbx_strand_id
1 'polypeptide(L)'
;PYSAMRYLIGEANYGGRVTDDWDRRLLNVYTNQFFCEKAINDTNYLLSDSSHYYIPDGQNLDSFKQFIENLPPMDDPLAFGQHANADILSKREEANELINAIISLQPKVTIKGARSKEEKVRLQLKILREKIPEKLNMESSKEVVTTSTELDPLKIVLLQEMDRY
;
A
#
# COMPACT_ATOMS: atom_id res chain seq x y z
N PRO A 1 32.29 -6.69 9.80
CA PRO A 1 32.18 -5.24 9.48
C PRO A 1 30.77 -4.81 9.05
N TYR A 2 30.13 -5.50 8.10
CA TYR A 2 28.81 -5.12 7.57
C TYR A 2 27.68 -5.14 8.60
N SER A 3 27.74 -6.03 9.59
CA SER A 3 26.76 -6.06 10.69
C SER A 3 26.69 -4.73 11.45
N ALA A 4 27.83 -4.10 11.72
CA ALA A 4 27.90 -2.80 12.38
C ALA A 4 27.35 -1.67 11.49
N MET A 5 27.66 -1.68 10.19
CA MET A 5 27.10 -0.69 9.24
C MET A 5 25.59 -0.82 9.10
N ARG A 6 25.09 -2.06 8.96
CA ARG A 6 23.65 -2.34 8.85
C ARG A 6 22.91 -1.90 10.11
N TYR A 7 23.46 -2.18 11.29
CA TYR A 7 22.90 -1.69 12.56
C TYR A 7 22.90 -0.17 12.65
N LEU A 8 23.99 0.47 12.27
CA LEU A 8 24.12 1.94 12.34
C LEU A 8 23.15 2.64 11.40
N ILE A 9 22.91 2.10 10.20
CA ILE A 9 21.96 2.65 9.25
C ILE A 9 20.53 2.28 9.65
N GLY A 10 20.23 0.99 9.81
CA GLY A 10 18.89 0.46 10.06
C GLY A 10 18.30 0.90 11.40
N GLU A 11 19.05 0.76 12.49
CA GLU A 11 18.53 0.99 13.84
C GLU A 11 18.91 2.37 14.39
N ALA A 12 20.16 2.82 14.22
CA ALA A 12 20.62 4.07 14.85
C ALA A 12 20.23 5.33 14.07
N ASN A 13 20.41 5.37 12.74
CA ASN A 13 20.10 6.55 11.92
C ASN A 13 18.63 6.65 11.52
N TYR A 14 18.07 5.54 11.05
CA TYR A 14 16.71 5.50 10.51
C TYR A 14 15.71 4.81 11.44
N GLY A 15 16.15 3.96 12.36
CA GLY A 15 15.25 3.18 13.23
C GLY A 15 14.35 4.03 14.13
N GLY A 16 14.81 5.19 14.59
CA GLY A 16 13.97 6.13 15.35
C GLY A 16 12.91 6.87 14.52
N ARG A 17 13.01 6.83 13.18
CA ARG A 17 12.05 7.46 12.25
C ARG A 17 11.03 6.45 11.70
N VAL A 18 11.34 5.16 11.78
CA VAL A 18 10.49 4.08 11.28
C VAL A 18 9.73 3.49 12.45
N THR A 19 8.43 3.76 12.49
CA THR A 19 7.56 3.33 13.60
C THR A 19 6.90 1.98 13.36
N ASP A 20 6.74 1.58 12.10
CA ASP A 20 6.10 0.32 11.74
C ASP A 20 7.13 -0.82 11.63
N ASP A 21 6.77 -2.00 12.15
CA ASP A 21 7.65 -3.15 12.16
C ASP A 21 7.89 -3.71 10.75
N TRP A 22 6.92 -3.57 9.82
CA TRP A 22 7.10 -3.99 8.44
C TRP A 22 8.04 -3.07 7.68
N ASP A 23 7.92 -1.75 7.88
CA ASP A 23 8.86 -0.78 7.33
C ASP A 23 10.28 -1.01 7.85
N ARG A 24 10.43 -1.35 9.14
CA ARG A 24 11.73 -1.69 9.72
C ARG A 24 12.31 -2.96 9.12
N ARG A 25 11.48 -3.97 8.89
CA ARG A 25 11.88 -5.19 8.19
C ARG A 25 12.34 -4.89 6.76
N LEU A 26 11.62 -4.03 6.04
CA LEU A 26 11.96 -3.63 4.68
C LEU A 26 13.31 -2.89 4.63
N LEU A 27 13.54 -1.95 5.56
CA LEU A 27 14.81 -1.25 5.69
C LEU A 27 15.99 -2.22 5.93
N ASN A 28 15.77 -3.24 6.76
CA ASN A 28 16.76 -4.29 6.99
C ASN A 28 17.03 -5.13 5.72
N VAL A 29 16.03 -5.35 4.86
CA VAL A 29 16.24 -6.01 3.55
C VAL A 29 17.16 -5.16 2.66
N TYR A 30 16.85 -3.86 2.49
CA TYR A 30 17.67 -2.95 1.67
C TYR A 30 19.12 -2.85 2.18
N THR A 31 19.30 -2.67 3.48
CA THR A 31 20.64 -2.57 4.07
C THR A 31 21.43 -3.88 3.92
N ASN A 32 20.77 -5.04 4.02
CA ASN A 32 21.42 -6.32 3.77
C ASN A 32 21.86 -6.49 2.30
N GLN A 33 21.05 -6.01 1.36
CA GLN A 33 21.30 -6.10 -0.09
C GLN A 33 22.44 -5.19 -0.55
N PHE A 34 22.49 -3.95 -0.06
CA PHE A 34 23.50 -2.97 -0.49
C PHE A 34 24.83 -3.11 0.27
N PHE A 35 24.81 -3.47 1.56
CA PHE A 35 26.02 -3.62 2.37
C PHE A 35 26.43 -5.08 2.47
N CYS A 36 26.92 -5.66 1.37
CA CYS A 36 27.41 -7.04 1.31
C CYS A 36 28.75 -7.14 0.56
N GLU A 37 29.46 -8.27 0.72
CA GLU A 37 30.76 -8.47 0.06
C GLU A 37 30.65 -8.51 -1.47
N LYS A 38 29.52 -9.00 -2.01
CA LYS A 38 29.26 -9.04 -3.45
C LYS A 38 29.23 -7.65 -4.07
N ALA A 39 28.69 -6.66 -3.35
CA ALA A 39 28.63 -5.28 -3.82
C ALA A 39 30.01 -4.64 -4.05
N ILE A 40 31.08 -5.21 -3.48
CA ILE A 40 32.45 -4.73 -3.66
C ILE A 40 33.24 -5.63 -4.63
N ASN A 41 32.99 -6.94 -4.57
CA ASN A 41 33.79 -7.92 -5.31
C ASN A 41 33.26 -8.21 -6.72
N ASP A 42 31.96 -8.08 -6.96
CA ASP A 42 31.36 -8.36 -8.26
C ASP A 42 31.39 -7.10 -9.15
N THR A 43 31.93 -7.25 -10.36
CA THR A 43 31.88 -6.21 -11.39
C THR A 43 30.43 -5.95 -11.80
N ASN A 44 30.02 -4.68 -11.85
CA ASN A 44 28.64 -4.29 -12.17
C ASN A 44 27.58 -5.00 -11.31
N TYR A 45 27.81 -5.08 -10.00
CA TYR A 45 26.83 -5.64 -9.06
C TYR A 45 25.47 -4.94 -9.20
N LEU A 46 24.45 -5.70 -9.60
CA LEU A 46 23.08 -5.22 -9.77
C LEU A 46 22.49 -4.85 -8.40
N LEU A 47 22.01 -3.61 -8.28
CA LEU A 47 21.38 -3.12 -7.05
C LEU A 47 19.92 -3.55 -6.94
N SER A 48 19.30 -3.94 -8.04
CA SER A 48 17.89 -4.36 -8.11
C SER A 48 17.70 -5.34 -9.27
N ASP A 49 16.46 -5.77 -9.51
CA ASP A 49 16.12 -6.58 -10.69
C ASP A 49 16.18 -5.78 -12.00
N SER A 50 16.36 -4.46 -11.93
CA SER A 50 16.56 -3.60 -13.10
C SER A 50 18.00 -3.65 -13.59
N SER A 51 18.17 -3.86 -14.90
CA SER A 51 19.49 -3.89 -15.57
C SER A 51 20.20 -2.54 -15.60
N HIS A 52 19.51 -1.44 -15.32
CA HIS A 52 20.08 -0.10 -15.37
C HIS A 52 20.81 0.30 -14.09
N TYR A 53 20.46 -0.31 -12.94
CA TYR A 53 21.00 0.08 -11.64
C TYR A 53 22.02 -0.95 -11.18
N TYR A 54 23.29 -0.61 -11.34
CA TYR A 54 24.42 -1.39 -10.87
C TYR A 54 25.51 -0.48 -10.32
N ILE A 55 26.45 -1.07 -9.58
CA ILE A 55 27.64 -0.37 -9.08
C ILE A 55 28.69 -0.33 -10.21
N PRO A 56 29.01 0.82 -10.82
CA PRO A 56 29.97 0.89 -11.91
C PRO A 56 31.40 0.80 -11.38
N ASP A 57 32.31 0.18 -12.15
CA ASP A 57 33.74 0.02 -11.82
C ASP A 57 34.57 1.32 -12.00
N GLY A 58 33.93 2.48 -11.88
CA GLY A 58 34.55 3.78 -12.06
C GLY A 58 35.59 4.09 -10.98
N GLN A 59 36.77 4.57 -11.36
CA GLN A 59 37.79 5.04 -10.41
C GLN A 59 37.73 6.54 -10.15
N ASN A 60 37.09 7.29 -11.06
CA ASN A 60 37.08 8.75 -11.05
C ASN A 60 35.66 9.29 -10.85
N LEU A 61 35.55 10.42 -10.15
CA LEU A 61 34.26 11.11 -9.95
C LEU A 61 33.51 11.35 -11.27
N ASP A 62 34.24 11.71 -12.33
CA ASP A 62 33.65 12.01 -13.63
C ASP A 62 32.99 10.79 -14.27
N SER A 63 33.57 9.59 -14.08
CA SER A 63 32.96 8.34 -14.56
C SER A 63 31.66 8.01 -13.85
N PHE A 64 31.56 8.30 -12.55
CA PHE A 64 30.31 8.13 -11.80
C PHE A 64 29.25 9.14 -12.24
N LYS A 65 29.64 10.39 -12.52
CA LYS A 65 28.69 11.40 -13.03
C LYS A 65 28.13 11.03 -14.39
N GLN A 66 28.99 10.63 -15.33
CA GLN A 66 28.56 10.18 -16.65
C GLN A 66 27.64 8.95 -16.56
N PHE A 67 27.90 8.03 -15.62
CA PHE A 67 27.00 6.90 -15.38
C PHE A 67 25.61 7.37 -14.94
N ILE A 68 25.53 8.28 -13.97
CA ILE A 68 24.26 8.83 -13.48
C ILE A 68 23.51 9.58 -14.59
N GLU A 69 24.22 10.34 -15.44
CA GLU A 69 23.61 11.04 -16.58
C GLU A 69 23.04 10.11 -17.65
N ASN A 70 23.57 8.89 -17.77
CA ASN A 70 23.08 7.88 -18.70
C ASN A 70 21.89 7.07 -18.16
N LEU A 71 21.49 7.25 -16.90
CA LEU A 71 20.32 6.57 -16.34
C LEU A 71 19.02 7.08 -16.98
N PRO A 72 18.00 6.22 -17.08
CA PRO A 72 16.71 6.64 -17.60
C PRO A 72 16.09 7.76 -16.72
N PRO A 73 15.40 8.75 -17.33
CA PRO A 73 14.79 9.84 -16.57
C PRO A 73 13.56 9.40 -15.77
N MET A 74 12.99 8.23 -16.09
CA MET A 74 11.90 7.61 -15.36
C MET A 74 12.39 6.26 -14.85
N ASP A 75 12.35 6.10 -13.54
CA ASP A 75 12.77 4.87 -12.86
C ASP A 75 11.69 3.79 -13.01
N ASP A 76 12.11 2.56 -13.33
CA ASP A 76 11.23 1.39 -13.36
C ASP A 76 10.87 0.97 -11.92
N PRO A 77 9.62 0.55 -11.60
CA PRO A 77 9.29 -0.10 -10.33
C PRO A 77 10.28 -1.17 -9.85
N LEU A 78 10.86 -1.92 -10.79
CA LEU A 78 11.86 -2.96 -10.50
C LEU A 78 13.13 -2.37 -9.87
N ALA A 79 13.47 -1.10 -10.13
CA ALA A 79 14.58 -0.40 -9.48
C ALA A 79 14.42 -0.32 -7.96
N PHE A 80 13.17 -0.30 -7.48
CA PHE A 80 12.80 -0.28 -6.07
C PHE A 80 12.40 -1.66 -5.55
N GLY A 81 12.68 -2.74 -6.29
CA GLY A 81 12.25 -4.10 -5.92
C GLY A 81 10.73 -4.29 -5.93
N GLN A 82 9.99 -3.44 -6.66
CA GLN A 82 8.55 -3.54 -6.80
C GLN A 82 8.15 -4.21 -8.11
N HIS A 83 6.98 -4.86 -8.10
CA HIS A 83 6.41 -5.41 -9.33
C HIS A 83 5.98 -4.29 -10.29
N ALA A 84 6.04 -4.53 -11.60
CA ALA A 84 5.59 -3.60 -12.64
C ALA A 84 4.13 -3.10 -12.49
N ASN A 85 3.32 -3.76 -11.65
CA ASN A 85 1.94 -3.33 -11.35
C ASN A 85 1.90 -2.08 -10.46
N ALA A 86 2.99 -1.75 -9.75
CA ALA A 86 3.08 -0.54 -8.96
C ALA A 86 2.98 0.72 -9.82
N ASP A 87 3.58 0.71 -11.02
CA ASP A 87 3.46 1.80 -11.99
C ASP A 87 2.01 1.98 -12.49
N ILE A 88 1.31 0.87 -12.76
CA ILE A 88 -0.11 0.90 -13.13
C ILE A 88 -0.95 1.52 -12.01
N LEU A 89 -0.69 1.14 -10.76
CA LEU A 89 -1.41 1.66 -9.60
C LEU A 89 -1.15 3.16 -9.42
N SER A 90 0.11 3.59 -9.50
CA SER A 90 0.51 4.99 -9.38
C SER A 90 -0.15 5.85 -10.46
N LYS A 91 -0.08 5.43 -11.73
CA LYS A 91 -0.75 6.12 -12.85
C LYS A 91 -2.26 6.19 -12.69
N ARG A 92 -2.87 5.15 -12.13
CA ARG A 92 -4.32 5.15 -11.85
C ARG A 92 -4.67 6.15 -10.76
N GLU A 93 -3.85 6.28 -9.73
CA GLU A 93 -4.04 7.23 -8.65
C GLU A 93 -3.87 8.67 -9.14
N GLU A 94 -2.81 8.97 -9.88
CA GLU A 94 -2.59 10.27 -10.53
C GLU A 94 -3.74 10.64 -11.47
N ALA A 95 -4.22 9.70 -12.28
CA ALA A 95 -5.38 9.93 -13.15
C ALA A 95 -6.66 10.24 -12.36
N ASN A 96 -6.88 9.56 -11.22
CA ASN A 96 -8.02 9.84 -10.35
C ASN A 96 -7.91 11.22 -9.70
N GLU A 97 -6.71 11.60 -9.25
CA GLU A 97 -6.46 12.95 -8.71
C GLU A 97 -6.76 14.02 -9.76
N LEU A 98 -6.28 13.83 -11.00
CA LEU A 98 -6.55 14.72 -12.12
C LEU A 98 -8.06 14.82 -12.42
N ILE A 99 -8.76 13.68 -12.49
CA ILE A 99 -10.20 13.66 -12.74
C ILE A 99 -10.95 14.36 -11.60
N ASN A 100 -10.56 14.13 -10.35
CA ASN A 100 -11.16 14.79 -9.19
C ASN A 100 -10.92 16.30 -9.23
N ALA A 101 -9.72 16.74 -9.63
CA ALA A 101 -9.42 18.15 -9.83
C ALA A 101 -10.31 18.76 -10.92
N ILE A 102 -10.51 18.08 -12.05
CA ILE A 102 -11.39 18.52 -13.14
C ILE A 102 -12.85 18.61 -12.64
N ILE A 103 -13.34 17.60 -11.93
CA ILE A 103 -14.69 17.60 -11.34
C ILE A 103 -14.84 18.76 -10.36
N SER A 104 -13.80 19.09 -9.59
CA SER A 104 -13.83 20.21 -8.64
C SER A 104 -13.97 21.57 -9.33
N LEU A 105 -13.44 21.71 -10.54
CA LEU A 105 -13.52 22.92 -11.36
C LEU A 105 -14.85 23.02 -12.12
N GLN A 106 -15.61 21.93 -12.23
CA GLN A 106 -16.85 21.91 -12.98
C GLN A 106 -17.91 22.82 -12.31
N PRO A 107 -18.46 23.82 -13.02
CA PRO A 107 -19.50 24.66 -12.47
C PRO A 107 -20.74 23.81 -12.16
N LYS A 108 -21.29 23.97 -10.95
CA LYS A 108 -22.53 23.30 -10.53
C LYS A 108 -23.71 23.94 -11.27
N VAL A 109 -23.93 23.57 -12.53
CA VAL A 109 -25.07 24.04 -13.31
C VAL A 109 -26.31 23.25 -12.90
N THR A 110 -27.25 23.91 -12.24
CA THR A 110 -28.56 23.33 -11.95
C THR A 110 -29.41 23.39 -13.22
N ILE A 111 -29.54 22.27 -13.92
CA ILE A 111 -30.47 22.16 -15.06
C ILE A 111 -31.90 22.15 -14.48
N LYS A 112 -32.69 23.19 -14.79
CA LYS A 112 -34.12 23.23 -14.45
C LYS A 112 -34.81 22.02 -15.08
N GLY A 113 -35.35 21.13 -14.24
CA GLY A 113 -36.05 19.90 -14.66
C GLY A 113 -35.28 18.59 -14.40
N ALA A 114 -34.02 18.64 -13.98
CA ALA A 114 -33.32 17.45 -13.50
C ALA A 114 -33.78 17.09 -12.07
N ARG A 115 -34.04 15.80 -11.80
CA ARG A 115 -34.33 15.30 -10.44
C ARG A 115 -33.27 15.80 -9.46
N SER A 116 -33.72 16.30 -8.29
CA SER A 116 -32.80 16.76 -7.23
C SER A 116 -31.81 15.64 -6.88
N LYS A 117 -30.59 16.00 -6.50
CA LYS A 117 -29.58 15.04 -6.00
C LYS A 117 -30.16 14.18 -4.88
N GLU A 118 -31.00 14.76 -4.02
CA GLU A 118 -31.67 14.09 -2.90
C GLU A 118 -32.68 13.03 -3.37
N GLU A 119 -33.37 13.28 -4.48
CA GLU A 119 -34.35 12.35 -5.03
C GLU A 119 -33.67 11.14 -5.65
N LYS A 120 -32.52 11.34 -6.32
CA LYS A 120 -31.67 10.25 -6.81
C LYS A 120 -31.11 9.41 -5.66
N VAL A 121 -30.62 10.07 -4.60
CA VAL A 121 -30.11 9.38 -3.40
C VAL A 121 -31.23 8.59 -2.72
N ARG A 122 -32.44 9.14 -2.58
CA ARG A 122 -33.60 8.42 -2.03
C ARG A 122 -33.96 7.18 -2.84
N LEU A 123 -33.94 7.27 -4.17
CA LEU A 123 -34.19 6.12 -5.04
C LEU A 123 -33.13 5.02 -4.82
N GLN A 124 -31.85 5.40 -4.78
CA GLN A 124 -30.75 4.47 -4.53
C GLN A 124 -30.84 3.83 -3.13
N LEU A 125 -31.20 4.61 -2.10
CA LEU A 125 -31.43 4.10 -0.76
C LEU A 125 -32.58 3.10 -0.70
N LYS A 126 -33.65 3.30 -1.47
CA LYS A 126 -34.76 2.35 -1.55
C LYS A 126 -34.31 1.02 -2.16
N ILE A 127 -33.54 1.08 -3.25
CA ILE A 127 -32.97 -0.11 -3.89
C ILE A 127 -31.99 -0.82 -2.96
N LEU A 128 -31.15 -0.09 -2.24
CA LEU A 128 -30.21 -0.66 -1.26
C LEU A 128 -30.96 -1.32 -0.12
N ARG A 129 -32.03 -0.69 0.40
CA ARG A 129 -32.87 -1.27 1.46
C ARG A 129 -33.53 -2.57 1.03
N GLU A 130 -33.93 -2.71 -0.23
CA GLU A 130 -34.52 -3.95 -0.77
C GLU A 130 -33.46 -5.05 -0.98
N LYS A 131 -32.18 -4.69 -1.15
CA LYS A 131 -31.08 -5.64 -1.32
C LYS A 131 -30.39 -6.05 -0.01
N ILE A 132 -30.55 -5.28 1.05
CA ILE A 132 -29.94 -5.58 2.35
C ILE A 132 -30.72 -6.75 2.98
N PRO A 133 -30.03 -7.82 3.43
CA PRO A 133 -30.66 -8.91 4.17
C PRO A 133 -31.42 -8.42 5.39
N GLU A 134 -32.47 -9.15 5.78
CA GLU A 134 -33.26 -8.83 6.97
C GLU A 134 -32.38 -8.83 8.23
N LYS A 135 -32.65 -7.92 9.16
CA LYS A 135 -31.86 -7.80 10.39
C LYS A 135 -31.86 -9.15 11.12
N LEU A 136 -30.68 -9.61 11.53
CA LEU A 136 -30.54 -10.80 12.37
C LEU A 136 -31.38 -10.61 13.63
N ASN A 137 -32.32 -11.52 13.88
CA ASN A 137 -33.10 -11.50 15.10
C ASN A 137 -32.21 -11.96 16.26
N MET A 138 -31.75 -10.96 17.00
CA MET A 138 -30.78 -11.06 18.06
C MET A 138 -31.21 -12.00 19.18
N GLU A 139 -32.49 -11.99 19.55
CA GLU A 139 -33.01 -12.78 20.66
C GLU A 139 -33.06 -14.27 20.30
N SER A 140 -33.62 -14.60 19.14
CA SER A 140 -33.67 -15.99 18.64
C SER A 140 -32.28 -16.59 18.39
N SER A 141 -31.33 -15.77 17.94
CA SER A 141 -29.97 -16.22 17.66
C SER A 141 -29.17 -16.47 18.94
N LYS A 142 -29.38 -15.64 19.98
CA LYS A 142 -28.78 -15.84 21.32
C LYS A 142 -29.29 -17.10 22.01
N GLU A 143 -30.58 -17.40 21.88
CA GLU A 143 -31.19 -18.61 22.44
C GLU A 143 -30.67 -19.89 21.77
N VAL A 144 -30.53 -19.91 20.44
CA VAL A 144 -29.99 -21.06 19.69
C VAL A 144 -28.53 -21.34 20.05
N VAL A 145 -27.74 -20.28 20.25
CA VAL A 145 -26.31 -20.39 20.58
C VAL A 145 -26.08 -20.85 22.03
N THR A 146 -26.94 -20.46 22.97
CA THR A 146 -26.85 -20.82 24.40
C THR A 146 -27.49 -22.18 24.74
N THR A 147 -28.44 -22.67 23.94
CA THR A 147 -29.09 -23.98 24.15
C THR A 147 -28.18 -25.17 23.79
N SER A 148 -27.16 -24.97 22.95
CA SER A 148 -26.19 -26.00 22.60
C SER A 148 -25.16 -26.17 23.73
N THR A 149 -25.09 -27.38 24.30
CA THR A 149 -24.55 -27.76 25.62
C THR A 149 -23.07 -27.46 25.91
N GLU A 150 -22.32 -26.86 24.99
CA GLU A 150 -20.94 -26.40 25.23
C GLU A 150 -20.73 -24.98 24.65
N LEU A 151 -20.38 -24.03 25.53
CA LEU A 151 -19.96 -22.68 25.16
C LEU A 151 -18.51 -22.72 24.64
N ASP A 152 -18.39 -22.92 23.34
CA ASP A 152 -17.14 -22.77 22.58
C ASP A 152 -16.73 -21.29 22.54
N PRO A 153 -15.44 -20.92 22.73
CA PRO A 153 -14.93 -19.56 22.49
C PRO A 153 -15.44 -18.89 21.21
N LEU A 154 -15.64 -19.65 20.12
CA LEU A 154 -16.20 -19.12 18.87
C LEU A 154 -17.64 -18.62 19.03
N LYS A 155 -18.46 -19.26 19.87
CA LYS A 155 -19.83 -18.82 20.17
C LYS A 155 -19.84 -17.55 21.00
N ILE A 156 -18.87 -17.40 21.91
CA ILE A 156 -18.74 -16.18 22.72
C ILE A 156 -18.35 -15.00 21.83
N VAL A 157 -17.37 -15.18 20.94
CA VAL A 157 -16.99 -14.15 19.96
C VAL A 157 -18.16 -13.82 19.03
N LEU A 158 -18.91 -14.82 18.55
CA LEU A 158 -20.09 -14.60 17.73
C LEU A 158 -21.14 -13.75 18.47
N LEU A 159 -21.43 -14.06 19.74
CA LEU A 159 -22.37 -13.27 20.55
C LEU A 159 -21.88 -11.82 20.74
N GLN A 160 -20.59 -11.62 20.97
CA GLN A 160 -19.98 -10.29 21.11
C GLN A 160 -20.01 -9.49 19.80
N GLU A 161 -19.68 -10.12 18.68
CA GLU A 161 -19.71 -9.47 17.36
C GLU A 161 -21.16 -9.16 16.94
N MET A 162 -22.10 -10.05 17.26
CA MET A 162 -23.52 -9.78 17.09
C MET A 162 -23.98 -8.58 17.94
N ASP A 163 -23.50 -8.44 19.19
CA ASP A 163 -23.85 -7.29 20.06
C ASP A 163 -23.21 -5.98 19.60
N ARG A 164 -22.11 -6.05 18.85
CA ARG A 164 -21.35 -4.89 18.37
C ARG A 164 -21.89 -4.31 17.04
N TYR A 165 -22.44 -5.14 16.17
CA TYR A 165 -22.86 -4.79 14.80
C TYR A 165 -24.37 -4.80 14.61
#